data_AF-A0A846B5D1-F1
#
_entry.id   AF-A0A846B5D1-F1
#
_cell.length_a   1.000
_cell.length_b   1.000
_cell.length_c   1.000
_cell.angle_alpha   90.00
_cell.angle_beta   90.00
_cell.angle_gamma   90.00
#
_symmetry.space_group_name_H-M   'P 1'
#
loop_
_entity.id
_entity.type
_entity.pdbx_description
1 polymer ?
#
loop_
_entity_poly.entity_id
_entity_poly.type
_entity_poly.pdbx_seq_one_letter_code
_entity_poly.pdbx_strand_id
1 'polypeptide(L)'
;MVLGHEECGAVKAAVAGAPVPGQISSILFAITPAVANSEGETGNRIDNAVKANVLLQMERLEKSTVISGLIQENKLKLVGGRYDLNTGEVTLVA
;
A
#
# COMPACT_ATOMS: atom_id res chain seq x y z
N MET A 1 -7.67 2.02 9.59
CA MET A 1 -7.16 2.76 8.43
C MET A 1 -5.82 2.16 8.02
N VAL A 2 -5.56 2.07 6.72
CA VAL A 2 -4.25 1.76 6.14
C VAL A 2 -3.71 3.04 5.51
N LEU A 3 -2.50 3.46 5.90
CA LEU A 3 -1.91 4.72 5.46
C LEU A 3 -0.60 4.46 4.73
N GLY A 4 -0.54 4.82 3.46
CA GLY A 4 0.68 4.96 2.69
C GLY A 4 1.21 6.38 2.79
N HIS A 5 2.46 6.61 2.41
CA HIS A 5 3.06 7.95 2.40
C HIS A 5 3.93 8.15 1.17
N GLU A 6 4.13 9.42 0.82
CA GLU A 6 4.99 9.78 -0.30
C GLU A 6 6.45 9.37 -0.10
N GLU A 7 7.18 9.27 -1.21
CA GLU A 7 8.62 9.01 -1.22
C GLU A 7 9.05 7.73 -0.47
N CYS A 8 8.14 6.79 -0.25
CA CYS A 8 8.38 5.56 0.51
C CYS A 8 9.56 4.75 -0.05
N GLY A 9 10.63 4.61 0.75
CA GLY A 9 11.87 3.95 0.34
C GLY A 9 11.68 2.49 -0.09
N ALA A 10 10.83 1.74 0.61
CA ALA A 10 10.56 0.34 0.27
C ALA A 10 9.79 0.21 -1.05
N VAL A 11 8.82 1.09 -1.30
CA VAL A 11 8.10 1.12 -2.58
C VAL A 11 9.02 1.54 -3.72
N LYS A 12 9.87 2.56 -3.51
CA LYS A 12 10.91 2.93 -4.49
C LYS A 12 11.82 1.77 -4.84
N ALA A 13 12.30 1.03 -3.84
CA ALA A 13 13.15 -0.13 -4.04
C ALA A 13 12.41 -1.23 -4.84
N ALA A 14 11.14 -1.49 -4.52
CA ALA A 14 10.31 -2.45 -5.25
C ALA A 14 10.07 -2.01 -6.71
N VAL A 15 9.82 -0.72 -6.96
CA VAL A 15 9.66 -0.13 -8.30
C VAL A 15 10.95 -0.21 -9.12
N ALA A 16 12.11 -0.02 -8.47
CA ALA A 16 13.42 -0.13 -9.10
C ALA A 16 13.80 -1.57 -9.45
N GLY A 17 13.22 -2.56 -8.76
CA GLY A 17 13.45 -3.99 -9.01
C GLY A 17 14.87 -4.46 -8.69
N ALA A 18 15.65 -3.69 -7.91
CA ALA A 18 17.01 -4.04 -7.57
C ALA A 18 17.05 -5.13 -6.47
N PRO A 19 17.97 -6.12 -6.56
CA PRO A 19 18.19 -7.06 -5.47
C PRO A 19 18.60 -6.32 -4.21
N VAL A 20 17.93 -6.63 -3.10
CA VAL A 20 18.32 -6.16 -1.76
C VAL A 20 18.73 -7.34 -0.90
N PRO A 21 19.81 -7.19 -0.11
CA PRO A 21 20.41 -8.31 0.59
C PRO A 21 19.60 -8.76 1.81
N GLY A 22 19.62 -10.06 2.09
CA GLY A 22 19.09 -10.63 3.33
C GLY A 22 17.57 -10.53 3.47
N GLN A 23 17.10 -10.44 4.72
CA GLN A 23 15.68 -10.56 5.07
C GLN A 23 14.82 -9.39 4.56
N ILE A 24 15.42 -8.24 4.23
CA ILE A 24 14.68 -7.08 3.72
C ILE A 24 14.01 -7.37 2.36
N SER A 25 14.52 -8.36 1.61
CA SER A 25 13.91 -8.82 0.36
C SER A 25 12.46 -9.29 0.53
N SER A 26 12.10 -9.82 1.70
CA SER A 26 10.72 -10.20 2.03
C SER A 26 9.74 -9.03 1.96
N ILE A 27 10.19 -7.83 2.36
CA ILE A 27 9.39 -6.61 2.27
C ILE A 27 9.16 -6.23 0.82
N LEU A 28 10.19 -6.33 -0.03
CA LEU A 28 10.03 -6.04 -1.46
C LEU A 28 9.06 -7.02 -2.10
N PHE A 29 9.21 -8.32 -1.85
CA PHE A 29 8.27 -9.33 -2.36
C PHE A 29 6.83 -9.08 -1.92
N ALA A 30 6.62 -8.57 -0.70
CA ALA A 30 5.29 -8.21 -0.23
C ALA A 30 4.67 -7.00 -0.96
N ILE A 31 5.51 -6.09 -1.49
CA ILE A 31 5.13 -4.87 -2.21
C ILE A 31 5.07 -5.08 -3.73
N THR A 32 5.88 -5.98 -4.30
CA THR A 32 5.95 -6.21 -5.76
C THR A 32 4.58 -6.38 -6.44
N PRO A 33 3.59 -7.10 -5.87
CA PRO A 33 2.26 -7.18 -6.47
C PRO A 33 1.57 -5.83 -6.61
N ALA A 34 1.78 -4.90 -5.67
CA ALA A 34 1.24 -3.54 -5.75
C ALA A 34 1.88 -2.73 -6.89
N VAL A 35 3.18 -2.92 -7.12
CA VAL A 35 3.88 -2.29 -8.25
C VAL A 35 3.25 -2.77 -9.57
N ALA A 36 3.06 -4.09 -9.72
CA ALA A 36 2.42 -4.69 -10.89
C ALA A 36 0.97 -4.18 -11.08
N ASN A 37 0.20 -4.07 -10.00
CA ASN A 37 -1.18 -3.57 -10.05
C ASN A 37 -1.28 -2.10 -10.48
N SER A 38 -0.23 -1.30 -10.24
CA SER A 38 -0.16 0.11 -10.64
C SER A 38 0.36 0.33 -12.08
N GLU A 39 0.73 -0.74 -12.80
CA GLU A 39 1.24 -0.62 -14.16
C GLU A 39 0.16 -0.10 -15.11
N GLY A 40 0.54 0.83 -15.99
CA GLY A 40 -0.37 1.48 -16.93
C GLY A 40 -1.10 2.70 -16.37
N GLU A 41 -1.02 2.97 -15.07
CA GLU A 41 -1.53 4.23 -14.51
C GLU A 41 -0.69 5.43 -14.98
N THR A 42 -1.35 6.52 -15.33
CA THR A 42 -0.67 7.78 -15.68
C THR A 42 -0.17 8.50 -14.43
N GLY A 43 0.87 9.33 -14.58
CA GLY A 43 1.38 10.18 -13.51
C GLY A 43 2.62 9.61 -12.81
N ASN A 44 2.76 9.85 -11.51
CA ASN A 44 3.95 9.44 -10.76
C ASN A 44 3.87 7.95 -10.41
N ARG A 45 4.73 7.14 -11.02
CA ARG A 45 4.80 5.68 -10.82
C ARG A 45 4.98 5.27 -9.35
N ILE A 46 5.76 6.02 -8.56
CA ILE A 46 5.98 5.69 -7.15
C ILE A 46 4.72 5.98 -6.34
N ASP A 47 4.08 7.13 -6.57
CA ASP A 47 2.83 7.49 -5.87
C ASP A 47 1.70 6.51 -6.21
N ASN A 48 1.58 6.10 -7.47
CA ASN A 48 0.63 5.08 -7.92
C ASN A 48 0.91 3.73 -7.22
N ALA A 49 2.17 3.30 -7.16
CA ALA A 49 2.56 2.09 -6.45
C ALA A 49 2.31 2.18 -4.92
N VAL A 50 2.46 3.37 -4.30
CA VAL A 50 2.10 3.60 -2.89
C VAL A 50 0.60 3.40 -2.69
N LYS A 51 -0.24 4.03 -3.53
CA LYS A 51 -1.71 3.88 -3.46
C LYS A 51 -2.13 2.44 -3.69
N ALA A 52 -1.59 1.78 -4.70
CA ALA A 52 -1.83 0.36 -4.96
C ALA A 52 -1.40 -0.52 -3.78
N ASN A 53 -0.32 -0.19 -3.08
CA ASN A 53 0.11 -0.94 -1.91
C ASN A 53 -0.86 -0.76 -0.72
N VAL A 54 -1.42 0.44 -0.52
CA VAL A 54 -2.48 0.66 0.46
C VAL A 54 -3.68 -0.22 0.16
N LEU A 55 -4.14 -0.24 -1.09
CA LEU A 55 -5.26 -1.09 -1.52
C LEU A 55 -4.97 -2.58 -1.34
N LEU A 56 -3.76 -3.04 -1.70
CA LEU A 56 -3.34 -4.42 -1.51
C LEU A 56 -3.36 -4.84 -0.02
N GLN A 57 -2.88 -3.97 0.88
CA GLN A 57 -2.95 -4.27 2.31
C GLN A 57 -4.39 -4.25 2.83
N MET A 58 -5.26 -3.38 2.30
CA MET A 58 -6.67 -3.38 2.63
C MET A 58 -7.34 -4.70 2.21
N GLU A 59 -7.10 -5.18 1.00
CA GLU A 59 -7.63 -6.47 0.52
C GLU A 59 -7.18 -7.64 1.43
N ARG A 60 -5.93 -7.64 1.89
CA ARG A 60 -5.43 -8.64 2.84
C ARG A 60 -6.13 -8.55 4.19
N LEU A 61 -6.39 -7.34 4.68
CA LEU A 61 -7.10 -7.08 5.93
C LEU A 61 -8.57 -7.50 5.87
N GLU A 62 -9.24 -7.31 4.73
CA GLU A 62 -10.61 -7.79 4.51
C GLU A 62 -10.73 -9.32 4.62
N LYS A 63 -9.67 -10.05 4.26
CA LYS A 63 -9.60 -11.52 4.35
C LYS A 63 -9.08 -12.02 5.71
N SER A 64 -8.74 -11.12 6.63
CA SER A 64 -8.19 -11.49 7.94
C SER A 64 -9.25 -12.14 8.83
N THR A 65 -8.92 -13.29 9.43
CA THR A 65 -9.77 -13.97 10.42
C THR A 65 -10.00 -13.15 11.69
N VAL A 66 -9.16 -12.13 11.94
CA VAL A 66 -9.25 -11.29 13.14
C VAL A 66 -10.30 -10.18 13.00
N ILE A 67 -10.46 -9.60 11.81
CA ILE A 67 -11.29 -8.39 11.62
C ILE A 67 -12.38 -8.51 10.55
N SER A 68 -12.33 -9.53 9.68
CA SER A 68 -13.33 -9.71 8.61
C SER A 68 -14.77 -9.78 9.12
N GLY A 69 -15.01 -10.50 10.22
CA GLY A 69 -16.34 -10.58 10.85
C GLY A 69 -16.87 -9.21 11.30
N LEU A 70 -16.01 -8.38 11.90
CA LEU A 70 -16.40 -7.04 12.35
C LEU A 70 -16.70 -6.10 11.17
N ILE A 71 -16.01 -6.27 10.04
CA ILE A 71 -16.30 -5.54 8.80
C ILE A 71 -17.67 -5.96 8.25
N GLN A 72 -17.95 -7.26 8.16
CA GLN A 72 -19.23 -7.80 7.67
C GLN A 72 -20.42 -7.38 8.55
N GLU A 73 -20.21 -7.32 9.87
CA GLU A 73 -21.20 -6.84 10.84
C GLU A 73 -21.36 -5.31 10.85
N ASN A 74 -20.65 -4.57 10.00
CA ASN A 74 -20.59 -3.10 9.98
C ASN A 74 -20.14 -2.45 11.31
N LYS A 75 -19.40 -3.20 12.13
CA LYS A 75 -18.83 -2.72 13.41
C LYS A 75 -17.43 -2.13 13.24
N LEU A 76 -16.79 -2.38 12.10
CA LEU A 76 -15.49 -1.84 11.75
C LEU A 76 -15.52 -1.35 10.30
N LYS A 77 -15.07 -0.10 10.07
CA LYS A 77 -14.85 0.42 8.71
C LYS A 77 -13.36 0.38 8.37
N LEU A 78 -13.03 -0.25 7.25
CA LEU A 78 -11.70 -0.17 6.65
C LEU A 78 -11.63 1.05 5.74
N VAL A 79 -10.54 1.81 5.82
CA VAL A 79 -10.33 3.08 5.09
C VAL A 79 -8.87 3.12 4.66
N GLY A 80 -8.61 3.56 3.43
CA GLY A 80 -7.27 3.74 2.86
C GLY A 80 -6.91 5.22 2.72
N GLY A 81 -5.66 5.58 2.99
CA GLY A 81 -5.17 6.95 2.79
C GLY A 81 -3.75 7.01 2.23
N ARG A 82 -3.42 8.16 1.62
CA ARG A 82 -2.07 8.60 1.23
C ARG A 82 -1.72 9.87 1.99
N TYR A 83 -0.69 9.78 2.82
CA TYR A 83 -0.13 10.89 3.58
C TYR A 83 0.91 11.65 2.76
N ASP A 84 0.73 12.96 2.70
CA ASP A 84 1.69 13.90 2.14
C ASP A 84 2.65 14.38 3.24
N LEU A 85 3.94 14.07 3.10
CA LEU A 85 4.96 14.43 4.10
C LEU A 85 5.28 15.93 4.08
N ASN A 86 5.10 16.60 2.93
CA ASN A 86 5.37 18.02 2.77
C ASN A 86 4.29 18.90 3.43
N THR A 87 3.02 18.51 3.31
CA THR A 87 1.85 19.30 3.77
C THR A 87 1.23 18.76 5.05
N GLY A 88 1.43 17.48 5.38
CA GLY A 88 0.77 16.81 6.49
C GLY A 88 -0.67 16.39 6.19
N GLU A 89 -1.12 16.50 4.94
CA GLU A 89 -2.49 16.13 4.56
C GLU A 89 -2.63 14.64 4.26
N VAL A 90 -3.82 14.10 4.55
CA VAL A 90 -4.21 12.72 4.19
C VAL A 90 -5.27 12.78 3.11
N THR A 91 -4.98 12.22 1.95
CA THR A 91 -5.98 12.00 0.88
C THR A 91 -6.54 10.60 0.99
N LEU A 92 -7.88 10.45 0.98
CA LEU A 92 -8.52 9.14 0.95
C LEU A 92 -8.33 8.48 -0.42
N VAL A 93 -8.06 7.18 -0.40
CA VAL A 93 -7.87 6.37 -1.62
C VAL A 93 -8.81 5.17 -1.71
N ALA A 94 -9.49 4.83 -0.61
CA ALA A 94 -10.58 3.87 -0.52
C ALA A 94 -11.42 4.08 0.76
#